data_AF-A0A927HCP8-F1
#
_entry.id   AF-A0A927HCP8-F1
#
_cell.length_a   1.000
_cell.length_b   1.000
_cell.length_c   1.000
_cell.angle_alpha   90.00
_cell.angle_beta   90.00
_cell.angle_gamma   90.00
#
_symmetry.space_group_name_H-M   'P 1'
#
loop_
_entity.id
_entity.type
_entity.pdbx_description
1 polymer ?
#
loop_
_entity_poly.entity_id
_entity_poly.type
_entity_poly.pdbx_seq_one_letter_code
_entity_poly.pdbx_strand_id
1 'polypeptide(L)'
;MWRFWLKCFGIILIFFVGVMFGLQKASSGLVNMRGYEDPELNAAVSVEHEEGVVTADILGEDLGSHDLEEKKKKLEELKAFNAFSNVGKKITNGIQQGVTKIIEWAVPE
;
A
#
# COMPACT_ATOMS: atom_id res chain seq x y z
N MET A 1 -29.18 18.35 16.38
CA MET A 1 -28.94 16.92 16.08
C MET A 1 -28.84 16.63 14.58
N TRP A 2 -29.87 16.92 13.76
CA TRP A 2 -29.86 16.64 12.31
C TRP A 2 -28.66 17.22 11.54
N ARG A 3 -28.33 18.50 11.80
CA ARG A 3 -27.19 19.20 11.16
C ARG A 3 -25.83 18.58 11.49
N PHE A 4 -25.72 17.87 12.62
CA PHE A 4 -24.50 17.16 13.02
C PHE A 4 -24.40 15.81 12.30
N TRP A 5 -25.50 15.05 12.29
CA TRP A 5 -25.61 13.81 11.51
C TRP A 5 -25.31 14.00 10.02
N LEU A 6 -25.78 15.09 9.41
CA LEU A 6 -25.48 15.39 8.01
C LEU A 6 -23.98 15.60 7.74
N LYS A 7 -23.28 16.26 8.68
CA LYS A 7 -21.83 16.49 8.60
C LYS A 7 -21.06 15.19 8.77
N CYS A 8 -21.42 14.38 9.77
CA CYS A 8 -20.83 13.08 9.99
C CYS A 8 -21.04 12.15 8.79
N PHE A 9 -22.26 12.10 8.27
CA PHE A 9 -22.58 11.31 7.08
C PHE A 9 -21.79 11.78 5.85
N GLY A 10 -21.66 13.10 5.65
CA GLY A 10 -20.84 13.66 4.58
C GLY A 10 -19.36 13.25 4.66
N ILE A 11 -18.76 13.28 5.85
CA ILE A 11 -17.37 12.82 6.06
C ILE A 11 -17.25 11.33 5.75
N ILE A 12 -18.17 10.50 6.25
CA ILE A 12 -18.19 9.06 5.98
C ILE A 12 -18.27 8.79 4.48
N LEU A 13 -19.10 9.54 3.75
CA LEU A 13 -19.28 9.41 2.31
C LEU A 13 -18.00 9.77 1.54
N ILE A 14 -17.33 10.85 1.94
CA ILE A 14 -16.03 11.25 1.37
C ILE A 14 -14.98 10.15 1.59
N PHE A 15 -14.90 9.60 2.80
CA PHE A 15 -13.99 8.49 3.11
C PHE A 15 -14.34 7.23 2.31
N PHE A 16 -15.62 6.89 2.20
CA PHE A 16 -16.10 5.72 1.45
C PHE A 16 -15.69 5.79 -0.02
N VAL A 17 -15.89 6.93 -0.67
CA VAL A 17 -15.46 7.15 -2.06
C VAL A 17 -13.94 7.08 -2.17
N GLY A 18 -13.19 7.67 -1.23
CA GLY A 18 -11.73 7.61 -1.21
C GLY A 18 -11.18 6.18 -1.10
N VAL A 19 -11.78 5.37 -0.22
CA VAL A 19 -11.40 3.96 -0.05
C VAL A 19 -11.76 3.13 -1.30
N MET A 20 -12.94 3.34 -1.88
CA MET A 20 -13.34 2.67 -3.14
C MET A 20 -12.35 2.96 -4.27
N PHE A 21 -11.94 4.21 -4.44
CA PHE A 21 -10.96 4.60 -5.45
C PHE A 21 -9.59 3.97 -5.18
N GLY A 22 -9.18 3.89 -3.91
CA GLY A 22 -7.96 3.21 -3.48
C GLY A 22 -7.98 1.71 -3.81
N LEU A 23 -9.10 1.04 -3.56
CA LEU A 23 -9.27 -0.39 -3.83
C LEU A 23 -9.22 -0.69 -5.34
N GLN A 24 -9.90 0.11 -6.16
CA GLN A 24 -9.83 -0.01 -7.63
C GLN A 24 -8.40 0.21 -8.14
N LYS A 25 -7.72 1.25 -7.65
CA LYS A 25 -6.34 1.55 -8.02
C LYS A 25 -5.37 0.44 -7.61
N ALA A 26 -5.60 -0.17 -6.45
CA ALA A 26 -4.82 -1.33 -5.99
C ALA A 26 -5.04 -2.55 -6.90
N SER A 27 -6.30 -2.85 -7.26
CA SER A 27 -6.63 -3.95 -8.17
C SER A 27 -5.96 -3.79 -9.53
N SER A 28 -6.06 -2.60 -10.16
CA SER A 28 -5.38 -2.34 -11.43
C SER A 28 -3.86 -2.31 -11.29
N GLY A 29 -3.34 -1.82 -10.16
CA GLY A 29 -1.91 -1.83 -9.84
C GLY A 29 -1.35 -3.25 -9.73
N LEU A 30 -2.11 -4.19 -9.16
CA LEU A 30 -1.73 -5.60 -9.08
C LEU A 30 -1.67 -6.26 -10.45
N VAL A 31 -2.62 -5.95 -11.35
CA VAL A 31 -2.60 -6.46 -12.74
C VAL A 31 -1.37 -5.93 -13.49
N ASN A 32 -1.07 -4.64 -13.36
CA ASN A 32 0.11 -4.02 -13.98
C ASN A 32 1.43 -4.54 -13.39
N MET A 33 1.46 -4.97 -12.13
CA MET A 33 2.64 -5.57 -11.51
C MET A 33 2.89 -7.03 -11.92
N ARG A 34 1.91 -7.71 -12.53
CA ARG A 34 2.07 -9.08 -13.05
C ARG A 34 2.68 -9.12 -14.45
N GLY A 35 2.89 -7.98 -15.11
CA GLY A 35 3.64 -7.91 -16.37
C GLY A 35 2.94 -8.57 -17.57
N TYR A 36 1.61 -8.64 -17.58
CA TYR A 36 0.80 -9.21 -18.67
C TYR A 36 0.82 -8.37 -19.98
N GLU A 37 1.98 -7.84 -20.38
CA GLU A 37 2.17 -7.24 -21.72
C GLU A 37 2.94 -8.17 -22.67
N ASP A 38 3.40 -9.34 -22.22
CA ASP A 38 3.99 -10.36 -23.09
C ASP A 38 3.01 -11.49 -23.42
N PRO A 39 2.63 -11.67 -24.70
CA PRO A 39 1.84 -12.81 -25.18
C PRO A 39 2.45 -14.18 -24.83
N GLU A 40 3.77 -14.24 -24.59
CA GLU A 40 4.49 -15.45 -24.19
C GLU A 40 4.23 -15.87 -22.72
N LEU A 41 3.75 -14.96 -21.85
CA LEU A 41 3.40 -15.29 -20.47
C LEU A 41 2.07 -16.05 -20.35
N ASN A 42 1.21 -15.99 -21.37
CA ASN A 42 0.03 -16.86 -21.44
C ASN A 42 0.40 -18.32 -21.73
N ALA A 43 1.59 -18.60 -22.28
CA ALA A 43 2.02 -19.95 -22.60
C ALA A 43 2.69 -20.67 -21.41
N ALA A 44 3.21 -19.94 -20.42
CA ALA A 44 3.87 -20.51 -19.24
C ALA A 44 2.92 -20.76 -18.05
N VAL A 45 1.69 -20.22 -18.10
CA VAL A 45 0.66 -20.44 -17.07
C VAL A 45 -0.66 -20.75 -17.76
N SER A 46 -0.73 -21.94 -18.37
CA SER A 46 -2.01 -22.58 -18.64
C SER A 46 -2.48 -23.23 -17.35
N VAL A 47 -3.42 -22.59 -16.64
CA VAL A 47 -4.17 -23.26 -15.58
C VAL A 47 -5.35 -23.95 -16.25
N GLU A 48 -5.12 -25.17 -16.72
CA GLU A 48 -6.21 -26.04 -17.14
C GLU A 48 -6.90 -26.58 -15.89
N HIS A 49 -8.19 -26.29 -15.80
CA HIS A 49 -9.01 -26.66 -14.65
C HIS A 49 -9.55 -28.08 -14.86
N GLU A 50 -8.77 -29.09 -14.49
CA GLU A 50 -9.29 -30.42 -14.21
C GLU A 50 -8.75 -30.93 -12.86
N GLU A 51 -9.70 -31.20 -11.97
CA GLU A 51 -9.64 -32.07 -10.79
C GLU A 51 -8.25 -32.34 -10.17
N GLY A 52 -7.85 -31.50 -9.21
CA GLY A 52 -7.30 -32.01 -7.95
C GLY A 52 -5.79 -31.91 -7.70
N VAL A 53 -4.94 -31.46 -8.62
CA VAL A 53 -3.50 -31.24 -8.31
C VAL A 53 -2.95 -30.05 -9.09
N VAL A 54 -2.53 -29.00 -8.39
CA VAL A 54 -1.88 -27.83 -9.02
C VAL A 54 -0.36 -28.04 -9.00
N THR A 55 0.19 -28.53 -10.10
CA THR A 55 1.64 -28.52 -10.38
C THR A 55 1.97 -27.32 -11.26
N ALA A 56 2.67 -26.34 -10.69
CA ALA A 56 3.29 -25.25 -11.45
C ALA A 56 4.79 -25.52 -11.52
N ASP A 57 5.22 -26.11 -12.64
CA ASP A 57 6.64 -26.16 -13.04
C ASP A 57 7.04 -24.76 -13.50
N ILE A 58 7.79 -24.03 -12.67
CA ILE A 58 8.36 -22.73 -13.04
C ILE A 58 9.85 -22.70 -12.68
N LEU A 59 10.63 -22.57 -13.75
CA LEU A 59 12.04 -22.17 -13.82
C LEU A 59 13.10 -23.23 -13.49
N GLY A 60 13.61 -23.86 -14.55
CA GLY A 60 14.82 -24.68 -14.54
C GLY A 60 16.13 -23.88 -14.37
N GLU A 61 16.26 -23.14 -13.28
CA GLU A 61 17.56 -22.75 -12.74
C GLU A 61 17.51 -22.73 -11.20
N ASP A 62 18.38 -23.53 -10.59
CA ASP A 62 18.49 -23.72 -9.13
C ASP A 62 19.09 -22.47 -8.48
N LEU A 63 18.25 -21.44 -8.30
CA LEU A 63 18.58 -20.24 -7.54
C LEU A 63 17.68 -20.22 -6.31
N GLY A 64 18.28 -20.66 -5.19
CA GLY A 64 17.63 -20.86 -3.91
C GLY A 64 16.63 -19.76 -3.53
N SER A 65 15.41 -20.20 -3.21
CA SER A 65 14.23 -19.41 -2.83
C SER A 65 14.42 -18.39 -1.70
N HIS A 66 15.57 -18.39 -1.03
CA HIS A 66 15.91 -17.49 0.06
C HIS A 66 16.21 -16.05 -0.41
N ASP A 67 16.72 -15.86 -1.63
CA ASP A 67 17.25 -14.55 -2.07
C ASP A 67 16.19 -13.62 -2.70
N LEU A 68 15.05 -14.18 -3.14
CA LEU A 68 13.93 -13.40 -3.69
C LEU A 68 13.13 -12.66 -2.61
N GLU A 69 12.99 -13.25 -1.43
CA GLU A 69 12.27 -12.66 -0.31
C GLU A 69 13.03 -11.48 0.29
N GLU A 70 14.35 -11.60 0.41
CA GLU A 70 15.21 -10.52 0.93
C GLU A 70 15.26 -9.31 -0.01
N LYS A 71 15.32 -9.53 -1.32
CA LYS A 71 15.32 -8.45 -2.33
C LYS A 71 13.98 -7.73 -2.41
N LYS A 72 12.86 -8.44 -2.30
CA LYS A 72 11.52 -7.84 -2.24
C LYS A 72 11.36 -6.96 -1.01
N LYS A 73 11.82 -7.44 0.15
CA LYS A 73 11.77 -6.69 1.41
C LYS A 73 12.56 -5.39 1.37
N LYS A 74 13.76 -5.40 0.78
CA LYS A 74 14.57 -4.18 0.57
C LYS A 74 13.90 -3.17 -0.36
N LEU A 75 13.21 -3.63 -1.41
CA LEU A 75 12.51 -2.74 -2.35
C LEU A 75 11.26 -2.09 -1.73
N GLU A 76 10.52 -2.82 -0.90
CA GLU A 76 9.39 -2.27 -0.14
C GLU A 76 9.85 -1.25 0.91
N GLU A 77 10.91 -1.57 1.66
CA GLU A 77 11.50 -0.66 2.62
C GLU A 77 11.94 0.65 1.95
N LEU A 78 12.67 0.62 0.83
CA LEU A 78 13.14 1.84 0.16
C LEU A 78 12.01 2.73 -0.40
N LYS A 79 10.90 2.15 -0.83
CA LYS A 79 9.78 2.88 -1.46
C LYS A 79 8.83 3.50 -0.43
N ALA A 80 8.54 2.77 0.64
CA ALA A 80 7.71 3.27 1.74
C ALA A 80 8.47 4.33 2.57
N PHE A 81 9.78 4.14 2.77
CA PHE A 81 10.55 4.97 3.69
C PHE A 81 10.89 6.37 3.17
N ASN A 82 10.64 6.70 1.90
CA ASN A 82 10.87 8.07 1.42
C ASN A 82 9.58 8.90 1.47
N ALA A 83 8.51 8.49 0.77
CA ALA A 83 7.28 9.28 0.68
C ALA A 83 6.50 9.32 2.00
N PHE A 84 6.30 8.16 2.64
CA PHE A 84 5.55 8.07 3.90
C PHE A 84 6.33 8.71 5.06
N SER A 85 7.65 8.52 5.09
CA SER A 85 8.52 9.15 6.09
C SER A 85 8.57 10.66 5.94
N ASN A 86 8.62 11.21 4.73
CA ASN A 86 8.64 12.68 4.55
C ASN A 86 7.33 13.32 5.01
N VAL A 87 6.18 12.67 4.73
CA VAL A 87 4.88 13.10 5.23
C VAL A 87 4.81 12.96 6.75
N GLY A 88 5.24 11.82 7.29
CA GLY A 88 5.32 11.57 8.72
C GLY A 88 6.16 12.62 9.44
N LYS A 89 7.39 12.89 8.98
CA LYS A 89 8.28 13.92 9.52
C LYS A 89 7.64 15.30 9.58
N LYS A 90 6.91 15.70 8.54
CA LYS A 90 6.18 16.99 8.53
C LYS A 90 5.08 17.03 9.58
N ILE A 91 4.33 15.94 9.74
CA ILE A 91 3.28 15.83 10.76
C ILE A 91 3.89 15.89 12.16
N THR A 92 4.94 15.10 12.42
CA THR A 92 5.62 15.04 13.72
C THR A 92 6.24 16.39 14.10
N ASN A 93 6.87 17.08 13.14
CA ASN A 93 7.40 18.43 13.37
C ASN A 93 6.30 19.44 13.70
N GLY A 94 5.14 19.37 13.03
CA GLY A 94 4.00 20.23 13.33
C GLY A 94 3.44 20.00 14.73
N ILE A 95 3.37 18.73 15.16
CA ILE A 95 2.95 18.36 16.51
C ILE A 95 3.95 18.86 17.55
N GLN A 96 5.25 18.64 17.35
CA GLN A 96 6.29 19.14 18.26
C GLN A 96 6.21 20.66 18.43
N GLN A 97 6.11 21.43 17.34
CA GLN A 97 6.00 22.88 17.41
C GLN A 97 4.74 23.34 18.15
N GLY A 98 3.62 22.65 17.95
CA GLY A 98 2.38 22.94 18.68
C GLY A 98 2.52 22.68 20.19
N VAL A 99 3.11 21.54 20.56
CA VAL A 99 3.33 21.16 21.96
C VAL A 99 4.31 22.12 22.65
N THR A 100 5.43 22.48 22.01
CA THR A 100 6.40 23.42 22.58
C THR A 100 5.78 24.79 22.84
N LYS A 101 4.96 25.32 21.91
CA LYS A 101 4.25 26.58 22.11
C LYS A 101 3.24 26.53 23.26
N ILE A 102 2.58 25.39 23.45
CA ILE A 102 1.64 25.20 24.56
C ILE A 102 2.40 25.17 25.89
N ILE A 103 3.55 24.51 25.94
CA ILE A 103 4.40 24.46 27.13
C ILE A 103 4.95 25.86 27.47
N GLU A 104 5.46 26.61 26.48
CA GLU A 104 5.93 27.99 26.67
C GLU A 104 4.82 28.95 27.14
N TRP A 105 3.58 28.73 26.70
CA TRP A 105 2.44 29.54 27.14
C TRP A 105 1.93 29.17 28.54
N ALA A 106 2.00 27.88 28.91
CA ALA A 106 1.50 27.36 30.18
C ALA A 106 2.51 27.52 31.33
N VAL A 107 3.81 27.59 31.02
CA VAL A 107 4.88 27.85 31.98
C VAL A 107 5.65 29.10 31.53
N PRO A 108 5.16 30.31 31.86
CA PRO A 108 5.98 31.51 31.74
C PRO A 108 7.06 31.46 32.85
N GLU A 109 8.34 31.54 32.47
CA GLU A 109 9.42 31.81 33.43
C GLU A 109 9.29 33.20 34.07
#